data_AF-A0A842RDE2-F1
#
_entry.id   AF-A0A842RDE2-F1
#
_cell.length_a   1.000
_cell.length_b   1.000
_cell.length_c   1.000
_cell.angle_alpha   90.00
_cell.angle_beta   90.00
_cell.angle_gamma   90.00
#
_symmetry.space_group_name_H-M   'P 1'
#
loop_
_entity.id
_entity.type
_entity.pdbx_description
1 polymer ?
#
loop_
_entity_poly.entity_id
_entity_poly.type
_entity_poly.pdbx_seq_one_letter_code
_entity_poly.pdbx_strand_id
1 'polypeptide(L)'
;MEESLLQSNTPLENQINNLSNQEAADLIRKKIEGKITKFPQYFWSCENGRERAILAIKILVEEYLKIDKQEVIFKIRRRHFKDAGLESLFRSHFSNSLSVAIQVVYPNNYPADEISKYSRIRRSAELIPKEQAHKMIIDLIHNRINRLPLFFWTCSKGRERLAFAIRYFFEEYKRWTIEDIPKKAQLRIFNEVGLQTPIDKLFNCKYFDAIDYAYPGVFQEKQFKYLSKKHQGERLFLLYRQKLES
;
A
#
# COMPACT_ATOMS: atom_id res chain seq x y z
N MET A 1 -13.44 6.97 -68.68
CA MET A 1 -13.82 6.09 -67.55
C MET A 1 -12.54 5.60 -66.90
N GLU A 2 -11.90 6.45 -66.12
CA GLU A 2 -10.76 6.07 -65.30
C GLU A 2 -10.84 6.95 -64.06
N GLU A 3 -11.33 6.39 -62.96
CA GLU A 3 -10.96 6.89 -61.64
C GLU A 3 -10.51 5.71 -60.82
N SER A 4 -9.19 5.63 -60.73
CA SER A 4 -8.39 4.68 -59.99
C SER A 4 -8.76 4.68 -58.51
N LEU A 5 -9.08 3.49 -58.00
CA LEU A 5 -9.10 3.18 -56.58
C LEU A 5 -7.68 3.36 -56.01
N LEU A 6 -7.38 4.57 -55.52
CA LEU A 6 -6.20 4.84 -54.69
C LEU A 6 -6.38 4.11 -53.35
N GLN A 7 -5.82 2.90 -53.28
CA GLN A 7 -5.43 2.30 -52.01
C GLN A 7 -4.49 3.27 -51.30
N SER A 8 -4.91 3.76 -50.13
CA SER A 8 -4.14 4.73 -49.34
C SER A 8 -2.82 4.10 -48.86
N ASN A 9 -1.73 4.34 -49.57
CA ASN A 9 -0.36 3.94 -49.24
C ASN A 9 0.25 4.80 -48.12
N THR A 10 -0.48 5.03 -47.03
CA THR A 10 0.09 5.64 -45.83
C THR A 10 0.84 4.56 -45.04
N PRO A 11 2.12 4.76 -44.67
CA PRO A 11 2.85 3.86 -43.79
C PRO A 11 2.03 3.49 -42.54
N LEU A 12 2.11 2.23 -42.09
CA LEU A 12 1.35 1.73 -40.93
C LEU A 12 1.53 2.61 -39.68
N GLU A 13 2.70 3.23 -39.54
CA GLU A 13 3.02 4.21 -38.50
C GLU A 13 2.14 5.47 -38.56
N ASN A 14 1.85 6.00 -39.76
CA ASN A 14 0.98 7.16 -39.94
C ASN A 14 -0.48 6.84 -39.59
N GLN A 15 -0.94 5.62 -39.85
CA GLN A 15 -2.28 5.18 -39.44
C GLN A 15 -2.40 5.08 -37.92
N ILE A 16 -1.36 4.59 -37.24
CA ILE A 16 -1.32 4.46 -35.79
C ILE A 16 -1.13 5.82 -35.09
N ASN A 17 -0.41 6.76 -35.69
CA ASN A 17 -0.26 8.12 -35.18
C ASN A 17 -1.60 8.87 -35.16
N ASN A 18 -2.46 8.60 -36.16
CA ASN A 18 -3.75 9.27 -36.32
C ASN A 18 -4.91 8.68 -35.49
N LEU A 19 -4.69 7.59 -34.73
CA LEU A 19 -5.73 7.06 -33.83
C LEU A 19 -6.12 8.12 -32.80
N SER A 20 -7.43 8.37 -32.71
CA SER A 20 -8.01 9.21 -31.67
C SER A 20 -7.79 8.63 -30.28
N ASN A 21 -7.88 9.49 -29.25
CA ASN A 21 -7.78 9.05 -27.85
C ASN A 21 -8.83 7.99 -27.49
N GLN A 22 -10.02 8.05 -28.11
CA GLN A 22 -11.08 7.08 -27.87
C GLN A 22 -10.74 5.71 -28.47
N GLU A 23 -10.24 5.67 -29.70
CA GLU A 23 -9.85 4.41 -30.34
C GLU A 23 -8.67 3.75 -29.61
N ALA A 24 -7.71 4.57 -29.14
CA ALA A 24 -6.63 4.08 -28.31
C ALA A 24 -7.13 3.52 -26.96
N ALA A 25 -8.08 4.20 -26.31
CA ALA A 25 -8.73 3.71 -25.09
C ALA A 25 -9.43 2.37 -25.33
N ASP A 26 -10.16 2.22 -26.44
CA ASP A 26 -10.87 0.99 -26.76
C ASP A 26 -9.93 -0.18 -27.03
N LEU A 27 -8.79 0.07 -27.67
CA LEU A 27 -7.73 -0.94 -27.82
C LEU A 27 -7.13 -1.35 -26.46
N ILE A 28 -6.93 -0.40 -25.55
CA ILE A 28 -6.47 -0.69 -24.19
C ILE A 28 -7.50 -1.55 -23.44
N ARG A 29 -8.79 -1.20 -23.48
CA ARG A 29 -9.86 -1.99 -22.83
C ARG A 29 -9.92 -3.40 -23.40
N LYS A 30 -9.89 -3.54 -24.73
CA LYS A 30 -9.82 -4.85 -25.41
C LYS A 30 -8.60 -5.65 -24.97
N LYS A 31 -7.46 -5.00 -24.72
CA LYS A 31 -6.26 -5.67 -24.21
C LYS A 31 -6.46 -6.18 -22.78
N ILE A 32 -6.96 -5.33 -21.89
CA ILE A 32 -7.23 -5.67 -20.47
C ILE A 32 -8.23 -6.83 -20.38
N GLU A 33 -9.25 -6.82 -21.23
CA GLU A 33 -10.29 -7.86 -21.31
C GLU A 33 -9.81 -9.16 -21.99
N GLY A 34 -8.56 -9.19 -22.48
CA GLY A 34 -8.02 -10.36 -23.18
C GLY A 34 -8.56 -10.56 -24.60
N LYS A 35 -9.33 -9.60 -25.15
CA LYS A 35 -9.88 -9.66 -26.51
C LYS A 35 -8.81 -9.50 -27.60
N ILE A 36 -7.67 -8.89 -27.27
CA ILE A 36 -6.50 -8.83 -28.16
C ILE A 36 -5.24 -9.35 -27.46
N THR A 37 -4.41 -10.09 -28.19
CA THR A 37 -3.18 -10.69 -27.64
C THR A 37 -2.02 -9.71 -27.66
N LYS A 38 -1.96 -8.79 -28.62
CA LYS A 38 -0.91 -7.76 -28.75
C LYS A 38 -1.52 -6.45 -29.22
N PHE A 39 -0.89 -5.34 -28.88
CA PHE A 39 -1.21 -4.05 -29.48
C PHE A 39 -0.73 -4.01 -30.93
N PRO A 40 -1.32 -3.14 -31.77
CA PRO A 40 -0.77 -2.82 -33.09
C PRO A 40 0.70 -2.38 -33.00
N GLN A 41 1.44 -2.59 -34.08
CA GLN A 41 2.82 -2.12 -34.16
C GLN A 41 2.87 -0.60 -33.94
N TYR A 42 3.94 -0.11 -33.29
CA TYR A 42 4.13 1.31 -32.96
C TYR A 42 3.10 1.94 -32.00
N PHE A 43 2.13 1.18 -31.49
CA PHE A 43 1.08 1.71 -30.59
C PHE A 43 1.63 2.50 -29.38
N TRP A 44 2.76 2.04 -28.83
CA TRP A 44 3.46 2.72 -27.74
C TRP A 44 4.58 3.65 -28.22
N SER A 45 5.08 3.50 -29.44
CA SER A 45 6.29 4.19 -29.90
C SER A 45 6.00 5.35 -30.85
N CYS A 46 4.72 5.59 -31.16
CA CYS A 46 4.21 6.77 -31.84
C CYS A 46 4.41 8.05 -31.03
N GLU A 47 4.21 9.20 -31.68
CA GLU A 47 4.24 10.55 -31.07
C GLU A 47 3.37 10.63 -29.80
N ASN A 48 2.14 10.12 -29.86
CA ASN A 48 1.18 10.09 -28.74
C ASN A 48 1.37 8.89 -27.79
N GLY A 49 2.48 8.16 -27.89
CA GLY A 49 2.68 6.89 -27.19
C GLY A 49 2.73 7.04 -25.67
N ARG A 50 3.25 8.17 -25.19
CA ARG A 50 3.35 8.48 -23.76
C ARG A 50 1.99 8.80 -23.17
N GLU A 51 1.18 9.59 -23.87
CA GLU A 51 -0.19 9.94 -23.51
C GLU A 51 -1.07 8.70 -23.45
N ARG A 52 -0.93 7.79 -24.43
CA ARG A 52 -1.60 6.48 -24.42
C ARG A 52 -1.20 5.64 -23.22
N ALA A 53 0.08 5.66 -22.84
CA ALA A 53 0.56 4.92 -21.67
C ALA A 53 -0.01 5.49 -20.37
N ILE A 54 -0.13 6.81 -20.25
CA ILE A 54 -0.81 7.49 -19.13
C ILE A 54 -2.30 7.09 -19.09
N LEU A 55 -2.98 7.16 -20.23
CA LEU A 55 -4.38 6.78 -20.38
C LEU A 55 -4.61 5.31 -19.99
N ALA A 56 -3.71 4.40 -20.39
CA ALA A 56 -3.81 3.00 -20.05
C ALA A 56 -3.73 2.73 -18.55
N ILE A 57 -2.85 3.46 -17.84
CA ILE A 57 -2.76 3.36 -16.39
C ILE A 57 -4.05 3.87 -15.75
N LYS A 58 -4.60 5.02 -16.18
CA LYS A 58 -5.87 5.55 -15.66
C LYS A 58 -7.02 4.57 -15.85
N ILE A 59 -7.21 4.04 -17.06
CA ILE A 59 -8.26 3.06 -17.35
C ILE A 59 -8.14 1.85 -16.43
N LEU A 60 -6.95 1.26 -16.30
CA LEU A 60 -6.76 0.10 -15.41
C LEU A 60 -7.08 0.45 -13.95
N VAL A 61 -6.58 1.57 -13.44
CA VAL A 61 -6.70 1.96 -12.02
C VAL A 61 -8.14 2.36 -11.68
N GLU A 62 -8.76 3.19 -12.50
CA GLU A 62 -10.02 3.85 -12.21
C GLU A 62 -11.23 3.01 -12.67
N GLU A 63 -11.19 2.45 -13.87
CA GLU A 63 -12.33 1.73 -14.45
C GLU A 63 -12.37 0.26 -13.97
N TYR A 64 -11.24 -0.45 -14.03
CA TYR A 64 -11.19 -1.89 -13.76
C TYR A 64 -10.88 -2.22 -12.30
N LEU A 65 -9.88 -1.58 -11.71
CA LEU A 65 -9.50 -1.83 -10.31
C LEU A 65 -10.31 -1.00 -9.32
N LYS A 66 -10.94 0.09 -9.77
CA LYS A 66 -11.75 1.01 -8.96
C LYS A 66 -11.01 1.49 -7.71
N ILE A 67 -9.72 1.80 -7.86
CA ILE A 67 -8.88 2.28 -6.76
C ILE A 67 -8.97 3.81 -6.70
N ASP A 68 -9.20 4.34 -5.51
CA ASP A 68 -9.17 5.78 -5.29
C ASP A 68 -7.75 6.34 -5.56
N LYS A 69 -7.68 7.50 -6.20
CA LYS A 69 -6.43 8.17 -6.60
C LYS A 69 -5.47 8.43 -5.44
N GLN A 70 -5.95 8.56 -4.21
CA GLN A 70 -5.11 8.73 -3.01
C GLN A 70 -4.53 7.40 -2.54
N GLU A 71 -5.19 6.28 -2.85
CA GLU A 71 -4.82 4.94 -2.40
C GLU A 71 -3.97 4.14 -3.41
N VAL A 72 -3.78 4.66 -4.63
CA VAL A 72 -3.09 3.98 -5.74
C VAL A 72 -1.75 3.41 -5.30
N ILE A 73 -0.88 4.20 -4.69
CA ILE A 73 0.46 3.73 -4.30
C ILE A 73 0.45 2.57 -3.29
N PHE A 74 -0.63 2.43 -2.50
CA PHE A 74 -0.77 1.38 -1.50
C PHE A 74 -1.33 0.10 -2.08
N LYS A 75 -2.27 0.21 -3.03
CA LYS A 75 -3.00 -0.92 -3.60
C LYS A 75 -2.39 -1.43 -4.90
N ILE A 76 -1.81 -0.54 -5.73
CA ILE A 76 -1.30 -0.91 -7.05
C ILE A 76 0.01 -1.72 -6.95
N ARG A 77 0.14 -2.74 -7.79
CA ARG A 77 1.29 -3.64 -7.86
C ARG A 77 1.60 -3.94 -9.32
N ARG A 78 2.87 -4.29 -9.61
CA ARG A 78 3.30 -4.68 -10.96
C ARG A 78 2.45 -5.80 -11.56
N ARG A 79 2.03 -6.77 -10.74
CA ARG A 79 1.19 -7.89 -11.18
C ARG A 79 -0.11 -7.43 -11.85
N HIS A 80 -0.74 -6.35 -11.37
CA HIS A 80 -2.00 -5.87 -11.95
C HIS A 80 -1.83 -5.45 -13.42
N PHE A 81 -0.68 -4.90 -13.78
CA PHE A 81 -0.35 -4.57 -15.16
C PHE A 81 0.06 -5.78 -15.98
N LYS A 82 0.73 -6.76 -15.36
CA LYS A 82 1.05 -8.03 -16.03
C LYS A 82 -0.20 -8.80 -16.39
N ASP A 83 -1.13 -8.94 -15.44
CA ASP A 83 -2.41 -9.62 -15.60
C ASP A 83 -3.28 -8.91 -16.65
N ALA A 84 -3.24 -7.58 -16.69
CA ALA A 84 -3.89 -6.75 -17.71
C ALA A 84 -3.17 -6.72 -19.07
N GLY A 85 -2.02 -7.40 -19.21
CA GLY A 85 -1.23 -7.39 -20.44
C GLY A 85 -0.62 -6.03 -20.82
N LEU A 86 -0.46 -5.15 -19.84
CA LEU A 86 0.04 -3.79 -19.95
C LEU A 86 1.49 -3.64 -19.47
N GLU A 87 2.17 -4.71 -19.05
CA GLU A 87 3.53 -4.63 -18.48
C GLU A 87 4.57 -3.97 -19.42
N SER A 88 4.38 -4.05 -20.74
CA SER A 88 5.31 -3.48 -21.72
C SER A 88 5.40 -1.95 -21.67
N LEU A 89 4.36 -1.23 -21.22
CA LEU A 89 4.36 0.23 -21.17
C LEU A 89 5.45 0.80 -20.25
N PHE A 90 5.85 0.06 -19.20
CA PHE A 90 6.87 0.53 -18.26
C PHE A 90 8.25 0.63 -18.90
N ARG A 91 8.58 -0.30 -19.81
CA ARG A 91 9.87 -0.31 -20.51
C ARG A 91 9.99 0.88 -21.45
N SER A 92 8.91 1.23 -22.13
CA SER A 92 8.91 2.28 -23.15
C SER A 92 8.86 3.69 -22.56
N HIS A 93 8.07 3.94 -21.51
CA HIS A 93 7.72 5.32 -21.12
C HIS A 93 8.08 5.72 -19.68
N PHE A 94 8.39 4.76 -18.82
CA PHE A 94 8.52 5.00 -17.37
C PHE A 94 9.81 4.44 -16.78
N SER A 95 10.86 4.28 -17.59
CA SER A 95 12.18 3.78 -17.14
C SER A 95 12.08 2.48 -16.34
N ASN A 96 11.15 1.60 -16.73
CA ASN A 96 10.80 0.38 -16.01
C ASN A 96 10.50 0.61 -14.51
N SER A 97 9.81 1.71 -14.16
CA SER A 97 9.44 2.05 -12.78
C SER A 97 7.94 2.27 -12.62
N LEU A 98 7.34 1.51 -11.69
CA LEU A 98 5.92 1.68 -11.34
C LEU A 98 5.69 3.00 -10.61
N SER A 99 6.61 3.42 -9.74
CA SER A 99 6.45 4.65 -8.97
C SER A 99 6.52 5.88 -9.88
N VAL A 100 7.41 5.88 -10.88
CA VAL A 100 7.49 6.93 -11.91
C VAL A 100 6.21 6.96 -12.75
N ALA A 101 5.64 5.81 -13.08
CA ALA A 101 4.38 5.76 -13.81
C ALA A 101 3.23 6.38 -13.01
N ILE A 102 3.08 6.01 -11.72
CA ILE A 102 2.05 6.56 -10.84
C ILE A 102 2.21 8.07 -10.64
N GLN A 103 3.45 8.56 -10.52
CA GLN A 103 3.77 9.99 -10.46
C GLN A 103 3.21 10.77 -11.64
N VAL A 104 3.54 10.30 -12.85
CA VAL A 104 3.22 11.00 -14.09
C VAL A 104 1.71 11.04 -14.28
N VAL A 105 1.01 9.98 -13.85
CA VAL A 105 -0.44 9.88 -13.97
C VAL A 105 -1.18 10.71 -12.92
N TYR A 106 -0.65 10.78 -11.70
CA TYR A 106 -1.29 11.45 -10.56
C TYR A 106 -0.32 12.42 -9.84
N PRO A 107 0.20 13.47 -10.52
CA PRO A 107 1.26 14.32 -9.99
C PRO A 107 0.85 15.11 -8.75
N ASN A 108 -0.42 15.52 -8.68
CA ASN A 108 -0.96 16.26 -7.52
C ASN A 108 -1.12 15.37 -6.28
N ASN A 109 -1.29 14.06 -6.47
CA ASN A 109 -1.41 13.09 -5.39
C ASN A 109 -0.04 12.54 -4.96
N TYR A 110 0.90 12.45 -5.91
CA TYR A 110 2.22 11.87 -5.71
C TYR A 110 3.29 12.74 -6.40
N PRO A 111 3.77 13.80 -5.74
CA PRO A 111 4.76 14.70 -6.33
C PRO A 111 6.17 14.08 -6.37
N ALA A 112 6.99 14.54 -7.33
CA ALA A 112 8.26 13.93 -7.74
C ALA A 112 9.28 13.74 -6.62
N ASP A 113 9.40 14.77 -5.79
CA ASP A 113 10.27 14.88 -4.62
C ASP A 113 9.87 13.91 -3.49
N GLU A 114 8.58 13.58 -3.40
CA GLU A 114 8.03 12.57 -2.49
C GLU A 114 8.17 11.14 -3.03
N ILE A 115 8.43 10.92 -4.33
CA ILE A 115 8.43 9.56 -4.89
C ILE A 115 9.68 8.74 -4.63
N SER A 116 10.82 9.40 -4.51
CA SER A 116 12.02 8.80 -3.94
C SER A 116 11.79 8.30 -2.49
N LYS A 117 10.79 8.86 -1.80
CA LYS A 117 10.37 8.44 -0.45
C LYS A 117 9.52 7.17 -0.52
N TYR A 118 8.60 7.04 -1.48
CA TYR A 118 7.78 5.82 -1.64
C TYR A 118 8.57 4.57 -2.05
N SER A 119 9.63 4.72 -2.85
CA SER A 119 10.49 3.60 -3.27
C SER A 119 11.38 3.07 -2.14
N ARG A 120 11.71 3.93 -1.16
CA ARG A 120 12.32 3.53 0.11
C ARG A 120 11.20 3.17 1.08
N ILE A 121 10.75 1.93 0.97
CA ILE A 121 9.60 1.21 1.60
C ILE A 121 9.23 1.64 3.05
N ARG A 122 10.13 2.29 3.80
CA ARG A 122 9.89 2.90 5.12
C ARG A 122 8.97 4.14 5.12
N ARG A 123 8.95 4.97 4.05
CA ARG A 123 8.17 6.25 4.03
C ARG A 123 6.78 6.14 3.39
N SER A 124 6.49 5.09 2.62
CA SER A 124 5.12 4.86 2.12
C SER A 124 4.13 4.69 3.27
N ALA A 125 4.51 3.91 4.30
CA ALA A 125 3.74 3.80 5.54
C ALA A 125 3.54 5.15 6.25
N GLU A 126 4.55 6.03 6.22
CA GLU A 126 4.49 7.36 6.87
C GLU A 126 3.49 8.29 6.19
N LEU A 127 3.36 8.16 4.87
CA LEU A 127 2.47 9.00 4.04
C LEU A 127 1.01 8.53 4.04
N ILE A 128 0.68 7.44 4.72
CA ILE A 128 -0.71 7.03 4.94
C ILE A 128 -1.40 8.08 5.82
N PRO A 129 -2.48 8.73 5.34
CA PRO A 129 -3.25 9.69 6.12
C PRO A 129 -3.68 9.09 7.46
N LYS A 130 -3.75 9.93 8.50
CA LYS A 130 -4.00 9.49 9.89
C LYS A 130 -5.30 8.68 9.99
N GLU A 131 -6.36 9.16 9.36
CA GLU A 131 -7.70 8.58 9.35
C GLU A 131 -7.68 7.19 8.71
N GLN A 132 -6.97 7.06 7.59
CA GLN A 132 -6.80 5.78 6.91
C GLN A 132 -5.97 4.80 7.76
N ALA A 133 -4.89 5.28 8.39
CA ALA A 133 -4.10 4.45 9.28
C ALA A 133 -4.94 3.95 10.47
N HIS A 134 -5.76 4.81 11.07
CA HIS A 134 -6.68 4.43 12.13
C HIS A 134 -7.68 3.38 11.66
N LYS A 135 -8.30 3.57 10.49
CA LYS A 135 -9.22 2.58 9.91
C LYS A 135 -8.55 1.21 9.72
N MET A 136 -7.33 1.19 9.20
CA MET A 136 -6.59 -0.07 9.01
C MET A 136 -6.24 -0.75 10.33
N ILE A 137 -5.91 0.03 11.38
CA ILE A 137 -5.69 -0.49 12.72
C ILE A 137 -6.97 -1.11 13.29
N ILE A 138 -8.11 -0.44 13.11
CA ILE A 138 -9.42 -0.97 13.51
C ILE A 138 -9.70 -2.28 12.77
N ASP A 139 -9.51 -2.30 11.44
CA ASP A 139 -9.73 -3.49 10.64
C ASP A 139 -8.80 -4.65 11.05
N LEU A 140 -7.57 -4.37 11.49
CA LEU A 140 -6.65 -5.36 12.07
C LEU A 140 -7.18 -5.90 13.41
N ILE A 141 -7.58 -5.03 14.34
CA ILE A 141 -8.07 -5.41 15.68
C ILE A 141 -9.34 -6.26 15.58
N HIS A 142 -10.22 -5.93 14.64
CA HIS A 142 -11.43 -6.70 14.34
C HIS A 142 -11.17 -7.93 13.44
N ASN A 143 -9.92 -8.25 13.14
CA ASN A 143 -9.49 -9.37 12.30
C ASN A 143 -10.15 -9.40 10.89
N ARG A 144 -10.51 -8.22 10.36
CA ARG A 144 -11.02 -8.06 8.98
C ARG A 144 -9.88 -8.08 7.97
N ILE A 145 -8.70 -7.67 8.41
CA ILE A 145 -7.44 -7.84 7.70
C ILE A 145 -6.44 -8.51 8.64
N ASN A 146 -5.55 -9.28 8.05
CA ASN A 146 -4.57 -10.10 8.74
C ASN A 146 -3.14 -9.55 8.57
N ARG A 147 -2.94 -8.52 7.73
CA ARG A 147 -1.66 -7.83 7.57
C ARG A 147 -1.84 -6.36 7.23
N LEU A 148 -1.00 -5.52 7.83
CA LEU A 148 -0.82 -4.12 7.47
C LEU A 148 0.32 -3.95 6.45
N PRO A 149 0.41 -2.81 5.76
CA PRO A 149 1.51 -2.49 4.87
C PRO A 149 2.88 -2.68 5.53
N LEU A 150 3.89 -2.99 4.72
CA LEU A 150 5.26 -3.08 5.21
C LEU A 150 5.66 -1.75 5.88
N PHE A 151 6.39 -1.86 6.99
CA PHE A 151 6.85 -0.73 7.80
C PHE A 151 5.74 0.15 8.40
N PHE A 152 4.46 -0.26 8.34
CA PHE A 152 3.34 0.47 8.94
C PHE A 152 3.63 0.92 10.38
N TRP A 153 4.15 -0.01 11.18
CA TRP A 153 4.52 0.20 12.57
C TRP A 153 5.89 0.83 12.75
N THR A 154 6.86 0.62 11.86
CA THR A 154 8.27 1.04 12.06
C THR A 154 8.65 2.34 11.34
N CYS A 155 7.65 3.07 10.84
CA CYS A 155 7.78 4.45 10.39
C CYS A 155 7.78 5.45 11.56
N SER A 156 8.02 6.74 11.30
CA SER A 156 8.04 7.81 12.32
C SER A 156 6.70 7.91 13.09
N LYS A 157 5.58 7.62 12.43
CA LYS A 157 4.22 7.61 12.98
C LYS A 157 3.84 6.33 13.73
N GLY A 158 4.76 5.38 13.80
CA GLY A 158 4.54 4.05 14.39
C GLY A 158 4.04 4.07 15.83
N ARG A 159 4.70 4.84 16.69
CA ARG A 159 4.34 4.94 18.12
C ARG A 159 2.99 5.63 18.32
N GLU A 160 2.72 6.72 17.60
CA GLU A 160 1.42 7.40 17.62
C GLU A 160 0.28 6.46 17.20
N ARG A 161 0.50 5.65 16.14
CA ARG A 161 -0.45 4.64 15.67
C ARG A 161 -0.66 3.52 16.69
N LEU A 162 0.40 3.04 17.31
CA LEU A 162 0.30 2.01 18.35
C LEU A 162 -0.44 2.55 19.59
N ALA A 163 -0.21 3.81 19.96
CA ALA A 163 -0.96 4.47 21.03
C ALA A 163 -2.46 4.52 20.74
N PHE A 164 -2.83 4.90 19.52
CA PHE A 164 -4.23 4.84 19.07
C PHE A 164 -4.78 3.41 19.12
N ALA A 165 -4.03 2.43 18.63
CA ALA A 165 -4.43 1.02 18.63
C ALA A 165 -4.72 0.50 20.05
N ILE A 166 -3.85 0.83 21.01
CA ILE A 166 -4.00 0.44 22.43
C ILE A 166 -5.27 1.09 23.02
N ARG A 167 -5.47 2.39 22.81
CA ARG A 167 -6.68 3.08 23.31
C ARG A 167 -7.95 2.49 22.72
N TYR A 168 -8.02 2.36 21.39
CA TYR A 168 -9.16 1.76 20.72
C TYR A 168 -9.42 0.32 21.19
N PHE A 169 -8.37 -0.48 21.36
CA PHE A 169 -8.50 -1.84 21.83
C PHE A 169 -9.09 -1.93 23.23
N PHE A 170 -8.68 -1.07 24.15
CA PHE A 170 -9.20 -1.07 25.52
C PHE A 170 -10.59 -0.44 25.64
N GLU A 171 -10.78 0.75 25.08
CA GLU A 171 -11.98 1.56 25.27
C GLU A 171 -13.13 1.10 24.36
N GLU A 172 -12.86 0.86 23.08
CA GLU A 172 -13.92 0.59 22.09
C GLU A 172 -14.14 -0.92 21.90
N TYR A 173 -13.06 -1.68 21.77
CA TYR A 173 -13.15 -3.12 21.48
C TYR A 173 -13.44 -3.95 22.74
N LYS A 174 -12.68 -3.73 23.83
CA LYS A 174 -12.88 -4.44 25.11
C LYS A 174 -13.88 -3.74 26.04
N ARG A 175 -14.20 -2.47 25.82
CA ARG A 175 -15.10 -1.65 26.66
C ARG A 175 -14.69 -1.60 28.12
N TRP A 176 -13.38 -1.45 28.36
CA TRP A 176 -12.82 -1.33 29.71
C TRP A 176 -12.82 0.11 30.18
N THR A 177 -13.07 0.30 31.48
CA THR A 177 -12.81 1.58 32.13
C THR A 177 -11.32 1.73 32.44
N ILE A 178 -10.88 2.93 32.82
CA ILE A 178 -9.48 3.19 33.21
C ILE A 178 -9.06 2.28 34.38
N GLU A 179 -9.95 2.00 35.33
CA GLU A 179 -9.69 1.17 36.51
C GLU A 179 -9.57 -0.33 36.17
N ASP A 180 -10.18 -0.75 35.06
CA ASP A 180 -10.13 -2.12 34.58
C ASP A 180 -8.78 -2.46 33.93
N ILE A 181 -8.17 -1.49 33.25
CA ILE A 181 -6.95 -1.69 32.45
C ILE A 181 -5.82 -2.34 33.27
N PRO A 182 -5.41 -1.83 34.44
CA PRO A 182 -4.32 -2.46 35.20
C PRO A 182 -4.62 -3.87 35.71
N LYS A 183 -5.90 -4.18 35.91
CA LYS A 183 -6.37 -5.48 36.43
C LYS A 183 -6.45 -6.53 35.33
N LYS A 184 -6.85 -6.12 34.12
CA LYS A 184 -7.18 -7.02 33.00
C LYS A 184 -6.13 -7.06 31.90
N ALA A 185 -5.29 -6.03 31.76
CA ALA A 185 -4.26 -6.00 30.73
C ALA A 185 -3.14 -7.02 31.01
N GLN A 186 -2.96 -7.97 30.08
CA GLN A 186 -1.94 -9.02 30.14
C GLN A 186 -1.24 -9.13 28.77
N LEU A 187 -0.09 -9.81 28.70
CA LEU A 187 0.64 -9.96 27.43
C LEU A 187 -0.21 -10.66 26.34
N ARG A 188 -0.99 -11.69 26.73
CA ARG A 188 -1.75 -12.53 25.79
C ARG A 188 -2.81 -11.76 25.00
N ILE A 189 -3.47 -10.78 25.61
CA ILE A 189 -4.55 -10.03 24.93
C ILE A 189 -4.03 -9.19 23.76
N PHE A 190 -2.75 -8.79 23.76
CA PHE A 190 -2.15 -8.08 22.63
C PHE A 190 -1.84 -9.02 21.46
N ASN A 191 -1.53 -10.27 21.74
CA ASN A 191 -1.32 -11.28 20.71
C ASN A 191 -2.63 -11.60 19.97
N GLU A 192 -3.76 -11.66 20.70
CA GLU A 192 -5.10 -11.90 20.13
C GLU A 192 -5.48 -10.93 19.00
N VAL A 193 -4.99 -9.69 19.06
CA VAL A 193 -5.32 -8.63 18.09
C VAL A 193 -4.11 -8.17 17.25
N GLY A 194 -3.04 -8.96 17.22
CA GLY A 194 -1.85 -8.67 16.39
C GLY A 194 -1.02 -7.46 16.85
N LEU A 195 -1.18 -7.01 18.10
CA LEU A 195 -0.44 -5.88 18.68
C LEU A 195 0.85 -6.30 19.41
N GLN A 196 1.11 -7.59 19.61
CA GLN A 196 2.38 -8.07 20.17
C GLN A 196 3.59 -7.60 19.34
N THR A 197 3.61 -7.92 18.04
CA THR A 197 4.75 -7.59 17.16
C THR A 197 5.09 -6.09 17.13
N PRO A 198 4.14 -5.15 17.01
CA PRO A 198 4.48 -3.73 17.06
C PRO A 198 4.99 -3.27 18.42
N ILE A 199 4.47 -3.79 19.54
CA ILE A 199 4.99 -3.49 20.89
C ILE A 199 6.44 -3.97 21.00
N ASP A 200 6.70 -5.22 20.60
CA ASP A 200 8.03 -5.82 20.64
C ASP A 200 9.05 -4.99 19.85
N LYS A 201 8.66 -4.48 18.67
CA LYS A 201 9.53 -3.66 17.81
C LYS A 201 9.71 -2.21 18.25
N LEU A 202 8.68 -1.57 18.79
CA LEU A 202 8.69 -0.12 19.06
C LEU A 202 9.11 0.24 20.49
N PHE A 203 8.86 -0.68 21.41
CA PHE A 203 9.09 -0.54 22.84
C PHE A 203 9.98 -1.65 23.40
N ASN A 204 10.67 -2.44 22.55
CA ASN A 204 11.60 -3.50 22.96
C ASN A 204 10.97 -4.47 23.98
N CYS A 205 9.76 -4.94 23.66
CA CYS A 205 8.97 -5.84 24.51
C CYS A 205 8.58 -5.23 25.88
N LYS A 206 8.68 -3.91 26.06
CA LYS A 206 8.21 -3.21 27.27
C LYS A 206 6.76 -2.78 27.09
N TYR A 207 5.86 -3.68 27.49
CA TYR A 207 4.41 -3.49 27.33
C TYR A 207 3.88 -2.34 28.19
N PHE A 208 4.43 -2.15 29.39
CA PHE A 208 4.07 -0.99 30.22
C PHE A 208 4.42 0.32 29.52
N ASP A 209 5.65 0.47 28.99
CA ASP A 209 6.05 1.68 28.26
C ASP A 209 5.12 1.99 27.07
N ALA A 210 4.64 0.96 26.37
CA ALA A 210 3.67 1.13 25.29
C ALA A 210 2.30 1.64 25.78
N ILE A 211 1.85 1.16 26.94
CA ILE A 211 0.60 1.61 27.59
C ILE A 211 0.77 3.02 28.15
N ASP A 212 1.88 3.31 28.83
CA ASP A 212 2.17 4.66 29.35
C ASP A 212 2.28 5.67 28.21
N TYR A 213 2.87 5.30 27.07
CA TYR A 213 2.84 6.14 25.88
C TYR A 213 1.42 6.37 25.35
N ALA A 214 0.51 5.41 25.49
CA ALA A 214 -0.90 5.55 25.11
C ALA A 214 -1.73 6.36 26.11
N TYR A 215 -1.35 6.32 27.38
CA TYR A 215 -1.99 6.97 28.53
C TYR A 215 -0.95 7.68 29.43
N PRO A 216 -0.33 8.78 28.95
CA PRO A 216 0.82 9.37 29.64
C PRO A 216 0.52 9.76 31.07
N GLY A 217 1.21 9.13 32.03
CA GLY A 217 1.11 9.45 33.45
C GLY A 217 -0.19 9.01 34.14
N VAL A 218 -1.07 8.29 33.45
CA VAL A 218 -2.34 7.79 34.03
C VAL A 218 -2.10 6.60 34.93
N PHE A 219 -1.15 5.74 34.56
CA PHE A 219 -0.88 4.49 35.27
C PHE A 219 0.54 4.43 35.84
N GLN A 220 0.71 3.65 36.89
CA GLN A 220 1.99 3.26 37.45
C GLN A 220 2.23 1.77 37.17
N GLU A 221 3.46 1.39 36.82
CA GLU A 221 3.80 0.00 36.46
C GLU A 221 3.38 -1.02 37.52
N LYS A 222 3.52 -0.66 38.80
CA LYS A 222 3.14 -1.50 39.94
C LYS A 222 1.65 -1.86 40.01
N GLN A 223 0.78 -1.10 39.33
CA GLN A 223 -0.65 -1.42 39.24
C GLN A 223 -0.90 -2.62 38.33
N PHE A 224 0.04 -2.95 37.42
CA PHE A 224 -0.09 -4.07 36.50
C PHE A 224 0.53 -5.33 37.08
N LYS A 225 -0.34 -6.24 37.53
CA LYS A 225 0.08 -7.52 38.13
C LYS A 225 0.82 -8.45 37.14
N TYR A 226 0.50 -8.36 35.85
CA TYR A 226 0.92 -9.35 34.85
C TYR A 226 1.82 -8.77 33.73
N LEU A 227 2.11 -7.47 33.73
CA LEU A 227 3.00 -6.83 32.75
C LEU A 227 4.45 -6.68 33.24
N SER A 228 4.68 -6.77 34.55
CA SER A 228 5.97 -6.43 35.20
C SER A 228 7.03 -7.55 35.21
N LYS A 229 6.78 -8.72 34.60
CA LYS A 229 7.77 -9.81 34.62
C LYS A 229 8.86 -9.63 33.55
N LYS A 230 9.89 -8.90 33.98
CA LYS A 230 11.21 -8.56 33.39
C LYS A 230 12.00 -9.67 32.65
N HIS A 231 11.51 -10.89 32.43
CA HIS A 231 12.34 -12.01 31.94
C HIS A 231 11.72 -12.95 30.88
N GLN A 232 10.68 -12.54 30.14
CA GLN A 232 10.15 -13.40 29.06
C GLN A 232 10.46 -12.93 27.64
N GLY A 233 11.02 -11.72 27.47
CA GLY A 233 11.45 -11.21 26.17
C GLY A 233 12.72 -11.88 25.64
N GLU A 234 13.80 -11.90 26.42
CA GLU A 234 15.10 -12.44 25.95
C GLU A 234 15.05 -13.94 25.64
N ARG A 235 14.42 -14.75 26.50
CA ARG A 235 14.42 -16.21 26.32
C ARG A 235 13.57 -16.65 25.13
N LEU A 236 12.40 -16.05 24.92
CA LEU A 236 11.55 -16.34 23.75
C LEU A 236 12.16 -15.77 22.47
N PHE A 237 12.76 -14.57 22.51
CA PHE A 237 13.43 -13.96 21.37
C PHE A 237 14.68 -14.75 20.92
N LEU A 238 15.51 -15.22 21.87
CA LEU A 238 16.66 -16.09 21.57
C LEU A 238 16.23 -17.46 21.04
N LEU A 239 15.18 -18.07 21.60
CA LEU A 239 14.61 -19.33 21.09
C LEU A 239 14.01 -19.18 19.68
N TYR A 240 13.37 -18.04 19.39
CA TYR A 240 12.83 -17.75 18.06
C TYR A 240 13.95 -17.50 17.03
N ARG A 241 15.04 -16.85 17.44
CA ARG A 241 16.20 -16.58 16.58
C ARG A 241 17.00 -17.85 16.27
N GLN A 242 17.24 -18.70 17.27
CA GLN A 242 17.90 -20.00 17.05
C GLN A 242 17.13 -20.90 16.08
N LYS A 243 15.80 -20.86 16.08
CA LYS A 243 14.96 -21.61 15.12
C LYS A 243 14.96 -21.09 13.69
N LEU A 244 15.41 -19.86 13.46
CA LEU A 244 15.52 -19.26 12.12
C LEU A 244 16.93 -19.37 11.54
N GLU A 245 17.93 -19.58 12.40
CA GLU A 245 19.34 -19.74 12.04
C GLU A 245 19.78 -21.23 11.99
N SER A 246 18.88 -22.17 12.31
CA SER A 246 19.04 -23.64 12.20
C SER A 246 18.21 -24.22 11.06
#